data_AF-A0A0X2NNM1-F1
#
_entry.id   AF-A0A0X2NNM1-F1
#
_cell.length_a   1.000
_cell.length_b   1.000
_cell.length_c   1.000
_cell.angle_alpha   90.00
_cell.angle_beta   90.00
_cell.angle_gamma   90.00
#
_symmetry.space_group_name_H-M   'P 1'
#
loop_
_entity.id
_entity.type
_entity.pdbx_description
1 polymer ?
#
loop_
_entity_poly.entity_id
_entity_poly.type
_entity_poly.pdbx_seq_one_letter_code
_entity_poly.pdbx_strand_id
1 'polypeptide(L)'
;MENWEKTDTRMLTVDGRSLAEILQQDPQVNAVFTGPNYRLDDRALNAPMLLINALHDDTIPYGQARELADAYRGLGGTVDFVTDPLPEMMPKTAMNHAIPMFSQAGTAFEWLVDRFNGVPAGA
;
A
#
# COMPACT_ATOMS: atom_id res chain seq x y z
N MET A 1 12.69 15.15 20.49
CA MET A 1 11.91 14.59 19.37
C MET A 1 11.09 13.46 19.94
N GLU A 2 9.79 13.48 19.72
CA GLU A 2 8.86 12.54 20.33
C GLU A 2 8.70 11.35 19.38
N ASN A 3 9.08 10.14 19.82
CA ASN A 3 9.13 8.92 18.99
C ASN A 3 7.74 8.28 18.86
N TRP A 4 6.80 9.01 18.29
CA TRP A 4 5.42 8.57 18.10
C TRP A 4 5.31 7.25 17.31
N GLU A 5 6.26 6.98 16.40
CA GLU A 5 6.28 5.76 15.57
C GLU A 5 6.35 4.45 16.36
N LYS A 6 6.86 4.49 17.60
CA LYS A 6 7.08 3.32 18.47
C LYS A 6 6.25 3.40 19.74
N THR A 7 5.39 4.41 19.85
CA THR A 7 4.53 4.58 21.01
C THR A 7 3.44 3.53 20.98
N ASP A 8 3.40 2.70 22.02
CA ASP A 8 2.29 1.79 22.22
C ASP A 8 0.99 2.60 22.40
N THR A 9 0.00 2.32 21.57
CA THR A 9 -1.29 3.04 21.58
C THR A 9 -2.01 3.00 22.93
N ARG A 10 -1.72 2.01 23.79
CA ARG A 10 -2.25 1.95 25.17
C ARG A 10 -1.80 3.12 26.05
N MET A 11 -0.69 3.76 25.69
CA MET A 11 -0.21 4.96 26.37
C MET A 11 -0.95 6.23 25.92
N LEU A 12 -1.79 6.11 24.88
CA LEU A 12 -2.54 7.21 24.27
C LEU A 12 -4.03 7.16 24.59
N THR A 13 -4.45 6.22 25.44
CA THR A 13 -5.84 6.03 25.84
C THR A 13 -5.96 6.14 27.37
N VAL A 14 -7.08 6.70 27.84
CA VAL A 14 -7.29 6.92 29.28
C VAL A 14 -7.48 5.61 30.04
N ASP A 15 -8.04 4.59 29.38
CA ASP A 15 -8.37 3.29 29.96
C ASP A 15 -7.35 2.18 29.65
N GLY A 16 -6.26 2.52 28.95
CA GLY A 16 -5.16 1.60 28.65
C GLY A 16 -5.48 0.56 27.58
N ARG A 17 -6.63 0.64 26.90
CA ARG A 17 -6.90 -0.20 25.72
C ARG A 17 -6.05 0.24 24.55
N SER A 18 -5.62 -0.72 23.74
CA SER A 18 -4.95 -0.46 22.46
C SER A 18 -5.93 0.09 21.43
N LEU A 19 -5.40 0.78 20.42
CA LEU A 19 -6.21 1.21 19.28
C LEU A 19 -6.91 0.01 18.60
N ALA A 20 -6.24 -1.13 18.50
CA ALA A 20 -6.81 -2.34 17.92
C ALA A 20 -8.03 -2.86 18.72
N GLU A 21 -7.95 -2.87 20.05
CA GLU A 21 -9.08 -3.25 20.91
C GLU A 21 -10.25 -2.28 20.77
N ILE A 22 -9.98 -0.97 20.72
CA ILE A 22 -11.00 0.05 20.50
C ILE A 22 -11.68 -0.15 19.14
N LEU A 23 -10.90 -0.37 18.08
CA LEU A 23 -11.43 -0.62 16.72
C LEU A 23 -12.30 -1.87 16.63
N GLN A 24 -12.05 -2.89 17.44
CA GLN A 24 -12.87 -4.11 17.45
C GLN A 24 -14.17 -3.94 18.24
N GLN A 25 -14.19 -3.05 19.23
CA GLN A 25 -15.30 -2.90 20.17
C GLN A 25 -16.23 -1.71 19.87
N ASP A 26 -15.72 -0.68 19.19
CA ASP A 26 -16.46 0.53 18.87
C ASP A 26 -16.75 0.61 17.36
N PRO A 27 -18.00 0.35 16.93
CA PRO A 27 -18.37 0.41 15.52
C PRO A 27 -18.23 1.81 14.90
N GLN A 28 -18.37 2.88 15.69
CA GLN A 28 -18.23 4.24 15.17
C GLN A 28 -16.77 4.54 14.84
N VAL A 29 -15.86 4.17 15.74
CA VAL A 29 -14.42 4.31 15.50
C VAL A 29 -13.98 3.38 14.36
N ASN A 30 -14.43 2.12 14.35
CA ASN A 30 -14.16 1.18 13.26
C ASN A 30 -14.55 1.75 11.89
N ALA A 31 -15.76 2.31 11.80
CA ALA A 31 -16.30 2.88 10.57
C ALA A 31 -15.47 4.06 10.02
N VAL A 32 -14.71 4.77 10.86
CA VAL A 32 -13.77 5.78 10.37
C VAL A 32 -12.69 5.13 9.53
N PHE A 33 -12.08 4.03 9.99
CA PHE A 33 -10.96 3.36 9.31
C PHE A 33 -11.38 2.43 8.19
N THR A 34 -12.59 1.87 8.24
CA THR A 34 -13.12 1.00 7.19
C THR A 34 -13.98 1.74 6.17
N GLY A 35 -14.24 3.03 6.41
CA GLY A 35 -15.05 3.87 5.54
C GLY A 35 -14.38 4.19 4.20
N PRO A 36 -15.16 4.76 3.25
CA PRO A 36 -14.70 5.04 1.88
C PRO A 36 -13.59 6.10 1.78
N ASN A 37 -13.22 6.73 2.90
CA ASN A 37 -12.09 7.68 2.95
C ASN A 37 -10.73 6.97 3.05
N TYR A 38 -10.70 5.72 3.51
CA TYR A 38 -9.48 4.93 3.71
C TYR A 38 -9.46 3.65 2.88
N ARG A 39 -10.44 3.50 1.98
CA ARG A 39 -10.47 2.44 0.97
C ARG A 39 -10.16 3.05 -0.38
N LEU A 40 -9.40 2.32 -1.18
CA LEU A 40 -9.01 2.72 -2.53
C LEU A 40 -9.80 1.95 -3.60
N ASP A 41 -10.33 0.78 -3.24
CA ASP A 41 -10.96 -0.19 -4.12
C ASP A 41 -12.47 0.06 -4.40
N ASP A 42 -12.95 1.28 -4.19
CA ASP A 42 -14.38 1.62 -4.33
C ASP A 42 -14.66 2.57 -5.51
N ARG A 43 -13.65 2.95 -6.28
CA ARG A 43 -13.75 3.91 -7.40
C ARG A 43 -13.03 3.40 -8.63
N ALA A 44 -13.65 3.58 -9.79
CA ALA A 44 -13.02 3.24 -11.06
C ALA A 44 -11.82 4.16 -11.34
N LEU A 45 -10.76 3.58 -11.91
CA LEU A 45 -9.63 4.34 -12.41
C LEU A 45 -10.06 5.15 -13.65
N ASN A 46 -9.55 6.38 -13.75
CA ASN A 46 -9.74 7.24 -14.93
C ASN A 46 -8.53 7.23 -15.88
N ALA A 47 -7.48 6.50 -15.53
CA ALA A 47 -6.26 6.31 -16.30
C ALA A 47 -5.63 4.96 -15.91
N PRO A 48 -4.75 4.37 -16.75
CA PRO A 48 -3.98 3.20 -16.35
C PRO A 48 -3.15 3.48 -15.10
N MET A 49 -2.89 2.43 -14.31
CA MET A 49 -2.09 2.51 -13.09
C MET A 49 -0.96 1.48 -13.10
N LEU A 50 0.21 1.90 -12.63
CA LEU A 50 1.31 1.00 -12.26
C LEU A 50 1.36 0.87 -10.75
N LEU A 51 1.36 -0.37 -10.26
CA LEU A 51 1.69 -0.70 -8.87
C LEU A 51 2.96 -1.54 -8.86
N ILE A 52 3.95 -1.13 -8.07
CA ILE A 52 5.17 -1.89 -7.82
C ILE A 52 5.27 -2.17 -6.32
N ASN A 53 5.46 -3.42 -5.93
CA ASN A 53 5.69 -3.78 -4.53
C ASN A 53 6.76 -4.87 -4.41
N ALA A 54 7.60 -4.78 -3.38
CA ALA A 54 8.55 -5.83 -3.08
C ALA A 54 7.85 -7.06 -2.50
N LEU A 55 8.31 -8.25 -2.88
CA LEU A 55 7.77 -9.50 -2.34
C LEU A 55 7.98 -9.61 -0.82
N HIS A 56 9.12 -9.11 -0.33
CA HIS A 56 9.52 -9.16 1.08
C HIS A 56 9.44 -7.80 1.78
N ASP A 57 8.61 -6.88 1.30
CA ASP A 57 8.42 -5.56 1.93
C ASP A 57 7.95 -5.72 3.39
N ASP A 58 8.74 -5.20 4.33
CA ASP A 58 8.54 -5.31 5.76
C ASP A 58 7.81 -4.10 6.36
N THR A 59 7.37 -3.16 5.52
CA THR A 59 6.63 -1.94 5.88
C THR A 59 5.22 -1.96 5.29
N ILE A 60 5.11 -2.23 3.98
CA ILE A 60 3.84 -2.32 3.25
C ILE A 60 3.60 -3.78 2.85
N PRO A 61 2.55 -4.45 3.39
CA PRO A 61 2.29 -5.84 3.08
C PRO A 61 2.06 -6.09 1.58
N TYR A 62 2.88 -6.96 0.98
CA TYR A 62 2.78 -7.32 -0.43
C TYR A 62 1.38 -7.83 -0.84
N GLY A 63 0.77 -8.67 0.00
CA GLY A 63 -0.58 -9.21 -0.25
C GLY A 63 -1.64 -8.11 -0.41
N GLN A 64 -1.59 -7.10 0.46
CA GLN A 64 -2.52 -5.96 0.40
C GLN A 64 -2.35 -5.16 -0.90
N ALA A 65 -1.12 -4.92 -1.35
CA ALA A 65 -0.87 -4.22 -2.62
C ALA A 65 -1.36 -5.04 -3.82
N ARG A 66 -1.17 -6.37 -3.79
CA ARG A 66 -1.66 -7.27 -4.84
C ARG A 66 -3.18 -7.28 -4.92
N GLU A 67 -3.85 -7.42 -3.78
CA GLU A 67 -5.31 -7.39 -3.68
C GLU A 67 -5.89 -6.07 -4.19
N LEU A 68 -5.23 -4.94 -3.90
CA LEU A 68 -5.64 -3.63 -4.43
C LEU A 68 -5.59 -3.58 -5.96
N ALA A 69 -4.51 -4.10 -6.56
CA ALA A 69 -4.39 -4.16 -8.02
C ALA A 69 -5.49 -5.04 -8.64
N ASP A 70 -5.80 -6.18 -8.01
CA ASP A 70 -6.87 -7.07 -8.44
C ASP A 70 -8.26 -6.45 -8.29
N ALA A 71 -8.49 -5.71 -7.21
CA ALA A 71 -9.74 -5.00 -7.01
C ALA A 71 -9.98 -3.94 -8.10
N TYR A 72 -8.96 -3.14 -8.43
CA TYR A 72 -9.07 -2.16 -9.51
C TYR A 72 -9.27 -2.79 -10.89
N ARG A 73 -8.62 -3.92 -11.18
CA ARG A 73 -8.91 -4.71 -12.38
C ARG A 73 -10.36 -5.21 -12.40
N GLY A 74 -10.87 -5.67 -11.25
CA GLY A 74 -12.26 -6.09 -11.08
C GLY A 74 -13.28 -4.97 -11.33
N LEU A 75 -12.89 -3.71 -11.12
CA LEU A 75 -13.66 -2.52 -11.47
C LEU A 75 -13.52 -2.09 -12.94
N GLY A 76 -12.84 -2.87 -13.77
CA GLY A 76 -12.59 -2.56 -15.18
C GLY A 76 -11.41 -1.62 -15.42
N GLY A 77 -10.61 -1.34 -14.39
CA GLY A 77 -9.38 -0.55 -14.50
C GLY A 77 -8.25 -1.30 -15.20
N THR A 78 -7.37 -0.55 -15.88
CA THR A 78 -6.13 -1.08 -16.46
C THR A 78 -5.00 -0.93 -15.44
N VAL A 79 -4.49 -2.03 -14.91
CA VAL A 79 -3.47 -2.01 -13.85
C VAL A 79 -2.32 -2.93 -14.21
N ASP A 80 -1.11 -2.39 -14.27
CA ASP A 80 0.11 -3.18 -14.31
C ASP A 80 0.61 -3.38 -12.88
N PHE A 81 0.79 -4.64 -12.46
CA PHE A 81 1.35 -4.97 -11.15
C PHE A 81 2.73 -5.62 -11.32
N VAL A 82 3.76 -4.99 -10.77
CA VAL A 82 5.14 -5.48 -10.83
C VAL A 82 5.59 -5.91 -9.44
N THR A 83 6.00 -7.17 -9.34
CA THR A 83 6.66 -7.70 -8.15
C THR A 83 8.15 -7.42 -8.24
N ASP A 84 8.70 -6.66 -7.28
CA ASP A 84 10.14 -6.60 -7.10
C ASP A 84 10.59 -7.87 -6.33
N PRO A 85 11.51 -8.69 -6.90
CA PRO A 85 11.89 -9.98 -6.33
C PRO A 85 13.01 -9.87 -5.29
N LEU A 86 13.35 -8.66 -4.81
CA LEU A 86 14.41 -8.43 -3.82
C LEU A 86 14.29 -9.46 -2.68
N PRO A 87 15.33 -10.28 -2.43
CA PRO A 87 15.33 -11.22 -1.32
C PRO A 87 15.10 -10.51 0.01
N GLU A 88 14.59 -11.23 1.00
CA GLU A 88 14.49 -10.69 2.36
C GLU A 88 15.87 -10.24 2.87
N MET A 89 15.96 -9.00 3.33
CA MET A 89 17.18 -8.40 3.85
C MET A 89 16.88 -7.57 5.09
N MET A 90 17.60 -7.84 6.18
CA MET A 90 17.51 -7.05 7.42
C MET A 90 16.06 -6.77 7.85
N PRO A 91 15.28 -7.79 8.26
CA PRO A 91 13.86 -7.64 8.55
C PRO A 91 13.59 -6.59 9.63
N LYS A 92 12.46 -5.87 9.49
CA LYS A 92 11.99 -4.81 10.40
C LYS A 92 12.86 -3.56 10.40
N THR A 93 13.50 -3.27 9.27
CA THR A 93 14.32 -2.06 9.08
C THR A 93 13.81 -1.15 7.96
N ALA A 94 12.71 -1.52 7.30
CA ALA A 94 12.20 -0.85 6.10
C ALA A 94 13.14 -0.94 4.88
N MET A 95 14.17 -1.80 4.93
CA MET A 95 15.12 -1.92 3.82
C MET A 95 14.49 -2.60 2.60
N ASN A 96 13.68 -3.63 2.81
CA ASN A 96 12.94 -4.26 1.72
C ASN A 96 11.82 -3.36 1.16
N HIS A 97 11.45 -2.29 1.85
CA HIS A 97 10.59 -1.24 1.33
C HIS A 97 11.38 -0.19 0.52
N ALA A 98 12.46 0.34 1.08
CA ALA A 98 13.18 1.48 0.53
C ALA A 98 14.02 1.14 -0.72
N ILE A 99 14.68 -0.02 -0.76
CA ILE A 99 15.55 -0.38 -1.90
C ILE A 99 14.76 -0.44 -3.21
N PRO A 100 13.59 -1.13 -3.28
CA PRO A 100 12.74 -1.15 -4.48
C PRO A 100 12.30 0.24 -4.95
N MET A 101 12.08 1.21 -4.05
CA MET A 101 11.76 2.58 -4.46
C MET A 101 12.85 3.18 -5.36
N PHE A 102 14.12 2.85 -5.13
CA PHE A 102 15.24 3.32 -5.94
C PHE A 102 15.50 2.41 -7.15
N SER A 103 15.54 1.09 -6.96
CA SER A 103 15.85 0.16 -8.06
C SER A 103 14.77 0.14 -9.14
N GLN A 104 13.51 0.37 -8.77
CA GLN A 104 12.38 0.36 -9.70
C GLN A 104 12.00 1.75 -10.22
N ALA A 105 12.72 2.80 -9.86
CA ALA A 105 12.48 4.15 -10.36
C ALA A 105 12.54 4.20 -11.90
N GLY A 106 13.53 3.52 -12.51
CA GLY A 106 13.65 3.41 -13.96
C GLY A 106 12.42 2.78 -14.61
N THR A 107 12.00 1.62 -14.11
CA THR A 107 10.77 0.92 -14.53
C THR A 107 9.54 1.82 -14.46
N ALA A 108 9.38 2.57 -13.37
CA ALA A 108 8.25 3.48 -13.20
C ALA A 108 8.29 4.66 -14.19
N PHE A 109 9.46 5.25 -14.42
CA PHE A 109 9.61 6.34 -15.39
C PHE A 109 9.38 5.88 -16.82
N GLU A 110 9.93 4.73 -17.22
CA GLU A 110 9.72 4.15 -18.54
C GLU A 110 8.24 3.87 -18.78
N TRP A 111 7.57 3.22 -17.83
CA TRP A 111 6.13 2.94 -17.91
C TRP A 111 5.29 4.22 -18.05
N LEU A 112 5.67 5.29 -17.34
CA LEU A 112 4.98 6.58 -17.44
C LEU A 112 5.20 7.26 -18.79
N VAL A 113 6.44 7.26 -19.30
CA VAL A 113 6.79 7.80 -20.62
C VAL A 113 6.02 7.06 -21.73
N ASP A 114 5.88 5.75 -21.61
CA ASP A 114 5.08 4.92 -22.51
C ASP A 114 3.62 5.40 -22.60
N ARG A 115 3.00 5.78 -21.47
CA ARG A 115 1.64 6.35 -21.47
C ARG A 115 1.56 7.68 -22.22
N PHE A 116 2.56 8.54 -22.05
CA PHE A 116 2.62 9.81 -22.79
C PHE A 116 2.88 9.63 -24.30
N ASN A 117 3.56 8.54 -24.68
CA ASN A 117 3.83 8.20 -26.08
C ASN A 117 2.72 7.35 -26.74
N GLY A 118 1.62 7.08 -26.03
CA GLY A 118 0.49 6.31 -26.56
C GLY A 118 0.73 4.80 -26.64
N VAL A 119 1.74 4.28 -25.94
CA VAL A 119 1.96 2.83 -25.80
C VAL A 119 0.89 2.29 -24.83
N PRO A 120 0.09 1.29 -25.23
CA PRO A 120 -0.93 0.70 -24.37
C PRO A 120 -0.34 0.15 -23.06
N ALA A 121 -1.04 0.35 -21.94
CA ALA A 121 -0.74 -0.32 -20.69
C ALA A 121 -1.15 -1.80 -20.74
N GLY A 122 -0.49 -2.65 -19.94
CA GLY A 122 -0.88 -4.05 -19.81
C GLY A 122 -2.20 -4.19 -19.04
N ALA A 123 -2.87 -5.33 -19.22
CA ALA A 123 -4.08 -5.69 -18.49
C ALA A 123 -3.75 -6.44 -17.19
#